data_AF-A0A2P6QA28-F1
#
_entry.id   AF-A0A2P6QA28-F1
#
_cell.length_a   1.000
_cell.length_b   1.000
_cell.length_c   1.000
_cell.angle_alpha   90.00
_cell.angle_beta   90.00
_cell.angle_gamma   90.00
#
_symmetry.space_group_name_H-M   'P 1'
#
loop_
_entity.id
_entity.type
_entity.pdbx_description
1 polymer ?
#
loop_
_entity_poly.entity_id
_entity_poly.type
_entity_poly.pdbx_seq_one_letter_code
_entity_poly.pdbx_strand_id
1 'polypeptide(L)'
;MARRVHTTEVGCIACEELGELGAGKEGWLVDTPNLLCAIDTHCIALANRSVIVVLGWAEPDGSRVKIRPELSPIEAEFVTAIEWLVFDEMRVVVAGTSAGYLLFYSLAGHLIHKQMVYPARIIRLRVRGTKRDLSHDTSSEEVCVVMPGILARFDGSDIQNKLQQWFQETQSHFWDRNRRSDDLGNSYGKLPYQLWSVSKYGSCADAAITGIMPPPLMEIQSSEHYFCGITVGEDAVISAFRLSEDKNRSFVGAILSKVVPATFSTIASFSKLIWRSEQTSPKKLDETPQPFARASPLTCLKDFPRKGEKLTLSPSGTLAAITDSLGRILLLDTQALVIVRLWKGYRDASCLFTEMLVNKNTAASSSRYYEPTKSDYCLCLVIHAPRKGIIEIWQMRTGPRLRSFVCAKGSKILQPTYRFGSSVASPYVPLEVFLLNGDSGQISVLNRTL
;
A
#
# COMPACT_ATOMS: atom_id res chain seq x y z
N MET A 1 -41.91 -4.40 4.23
CA MET A 1 -40.64 -3.99 4.88
C MET A 1 -39.73 -3.41 3.81
N ALA A 2 -39.40 -2.13 3.87
CA ALA A 2 -38.48 -1.52 2.91
C ALA A 2 -37.10 -2.19 3.02
N ARG A 3 -36.54 -2.63 1.89
CA ARG A 3 -35.21 -3.25 1.81
C ARG A 3 -34.20 -2.20 2.30
N ARG A 4 -33.58 -2.40 3.47
CA ARG A 4 -32.54 -1.49 3.96
C ARG A 4 -31.39 -1.49 2.95
N VAL A 5 -31.09 -0.31 2.43
CA VAL A 5 -29.97 -0.09 1.52
C VAL A 5 -28.70 0.02 2.37
N HIS A 6 -27.74 -0.88 2.14
CA HIS A 6 -26.51 -0.96 2.94
C HIS A 6 -25.34 -0.17 2.34
N THR A 7 -25.46 0.21 1.08
CA THR A 7 -24.45 0.92 0.31
C THR A 7 -25.11 2.04 -0.49
N THR A 8 -24.45 3.18 -0.64
CA THR A 8 -24.92 4.29 -1.48
C THR A 8 -24.09 4.32 -2.76
N GLU A 9 -24.75 4.34 -3.92
CA GLU A 9 -24.06 4.47 -5.21
C GLU A 9 -23.41 5.85 -5.31
N VAL A 10 -22.16 5.88 -5.79
CA VAL A 10 -21.37 7.11 -5.93
C VAL A 10 -20.86 7.34 -7.35
N GLY A 11 -20.90 6.33 -8.21
CA GLY A 11 -20.46 6.46 -9.60
C GLY A 11 -20.28 5.12 -10.30
N CYS A 12 -19.80 5.19 -11.55
CA CYS A 12 -19.53 4.03 -12.39
C CYS A 12 -18.23 4.25 -13.17
N ILE A 13 -17.45 3.19 -13.35
CA ILE A 13 -16.19 3.21 -14.10
C ILE A 13 -16.24 2.41 -15.41
N ALA A 14 -17.43 1.99 -15.83
CA ALA A 14 -17.59 1.22 -17.06
C ALA A 14 -17.10 2.03 -18.27
N CYS A 15 -16.04 1.56 -18.92
CA CYS A 15 -15.47 2.17 -20.12
C CYS A 15 -14.72 1.12 -20.96
N GLU A 16 -14.44 1.47 -22.23
CA GLU A 16 -13.78 0.55 -23.18
C GLU A 16 -12.34 0.21 -22.77
N GLU A 17 -11.64 1.14 -22.12
CA GLU A 17 -10.26 0.96 -21.68
C GLU A 17 -10.09 -0.19 -20.67
N LEU A 18 -11.16 -0.52 -19.93
CA LEU A 18 -11.17 -1.68 -19.04
C LEU A 18 -11.04 -3.01 -19.78
N GLY A 19 -11.34 -3.06 -21.08
CA GLY A 19 -11.17 -4.27 -21.91
C GLY A 19 -9.73 -4.77 -21.92
N GLU A 20 -8.73 -3.88 -21.87
CA GLU A 20 -7.32 -4.27 -21.79
C GLU A 20 -6.95 -4.87 -20.42
N LEU A 21 -7.75 -4.59 -19.39
CA LEU A 21 -7.60 -5.17 -18.07
C LEU A 21 -8.40 -6.47 -17.90
N GLY A 22 -9.09 -6.91 -18.96
CA GLY A 22 -9.88 -8.15 -18.99
C GLY A 22 -11.38 -7.97 -18.73
N ALA A 23 -11.88 -6.73 -18.64
CA ALA A 23 -13.31 -6.49 -18.48
C ALA A 23 -14.13 -7.02 -19.66
N GLY A 24 -15.38 -7.39 -19.38
CA GLY A 24 -16.28 -8.07 -20.31
C GLY A 24 -16.32 -9.60 -20.15
N LYS A 25 -15.48 -10.18 -19.27
CA LYS A 25 -15.58 -11.57 -18.83
C LYS A 25 -16.22 -11.63 -17.44
N GLU A 26 -17.07 -12.63 -17.20
CA GLU A 26 -17.61 -12.88 -15.86
C GLU A 26 -16.46 -13.03 -14.85
N GLY A 27 -16.56 -12.34 -13.71
CA GLY A 27 -15.58 -12.46 -12.64
C GLY A 27 -14.23 -11.77 -12.92
N TRP A 28 -14.06 -11.01 -14.00
CA TRP A 28 -12.76 -10.42 -14.37
C TRP A 28 -12.08 -9.62 -13.24
N LEU A 29 -12.85 -8.95 -12.38
CA LEU A 29 -12.29 -8.14 -11.29
C LEU A 29 -11.63 -8.98 -10.18
N VAL A 30 -12.07 -10.23 -10.01
CA VAL A 30 -11.67 -11.12 -8.91
C VAL A 30 -10.85 -12.30 -9.41
N ASP A 31 -11.19 -12.82 -10.58
CA ASP A 31 -10.59 -14.04 -11.15
C ASP A 31 -9.40 -13.73 -12.07
N THR A 32 -9.23 -12.47 -12.51
CA THR A 32 -8.07 -12.10 -13.33
C THR A 32 -6.80 -12.09 -12.47
N PRO A 33 -5.84 -12.98 -12.75
CA PRO A 33 -4.60 -13.01 -11.99
C PRO A 33 -3.81 -11.73 -12.25
N ASN A 34 -3.26 -11.14 -11.19
CA ASN A 34 -2.46 -9.90 -11.23
C ASN A 34 -3.25 -8.62 -11.56
N LEU A 35 -4.58 -8.60 -11.48
CA LEU A 35 -5.32 -7.34 -11.53
C LEU A 35 -5.16 -6.60 -10.19
N LEU A 36 -4.53 -5.44 -10.27
CA LEU A 36 -4.26 -4.56 -9.14
C LEU A 36 -5.29 -3.43 -9.11
N CYS A 37 -5.68 -3.02 -7.90
CA CYS A 37 -6.65 -1.94 -7.71
C CYS A 37 -6.19 -1.05 -6.56
N ALA A 38 -6.18 0.26 -6.77
CA ALA A 38 -6.01 1.26 -5.72
C ALA A 38 -7.04 2.37 -5.94
N ILE A 39 -7.63 2.88 -4.85
CA ILE A 39 -8.72 3.86 -4.92
C ILE A 39 -8.32 5.13 -4.15
N ASP A 40 -8.67 6.28 -4.70
CA ASP A 40 -8.72 7.59 -4.07
C ASP A 40 -10.21 7.95 -3.83
N THR A 41 -10.53 9.07 -3.19
CA THR A 41 -11.91 9.47 -2.89
C THR A 41 -12.81 9.59 -4.14
N HIS A 42 -12.24 9.94 -5.29
CA HIS A 42 -13.00 10.18 -6.53
C HIS A 42 -12.42 9.51 -7.79
N CYS A 43 -11.29 8.81 -7.65
CA CYS A 43 -10.57 8.18 -8.76
C CYS A 43 -10.12 6.76 -8.38
N ILE A 44 -10.01 5.88 -9.36
CA ILE A 44 -9.49 4.52 -9.21
C ILE A 44 -8.35 4.32 -10.20
N ALA A 45 -7.29 3.65 -9.75
CA ALA A 45 -6.25 3.12 -10.58
C ALA A 45 -6.39 1.60 -10.63
N LEU A 46 -6.48 1.07 -11.84
CA LEU A 46 -6.51 -0.36 -12.11
C LEU A 46 -5.31 -0.72 -12.99
N ALA A 47 -4.63 -1.81 -12.68
CA ALA A 47 -3.46 -2.21 -13.46
C ALA A 47 -3.40 -3.72 -13.69
N ASN A 48 -2.95 -4.11 -14.88
CA ASN A 48 -2.49 -5.46 -15.16
C ASN A 48 -0.95 -5.46 -15.22
N ARG A 49 -0.34 -6.43 -15.90
CA ARG A 49 1.12 -6.57 -16.00
C ARG A 49 1.82 -5.42 -16.74
N SER A 50 1.15 -4.71 -17.65
CA SER A 50 1.79 -3.74 -18.56
C SER A 50 1.00 -2.45 -18.80
N VAL A 51 -0.23 -2.36 -18.32
CA VAL A 51 -1.12 -1.21 -18.50
C VAL A 51 -1.70 -0.79 -17.16
N ILE A 52 -1.69 0.52 -16.92
CA ILE A 52 -2.38 1.16 -15.80
C ILE A 52 -3.46 2.07 -16.39
N VAL A 53 -4.69 1.94 -15.90
CA VAL A 53 -5.83 2.76 -16.28
C VAL A 53 -6.30 3.52 -15.05
N VAL A 54 -6.36 4.84 -15.16
CA VAL A 54 -6.84 5.76 -14.14
C VAL A 54 -8.19 6.31 -14.57
N LEU A 55 -9.20 6.16 -13.73
CA LEU A 55 -10.58 6.54 -14.02
C LEU A 55 -11.14 7.38 -12.89
N GLY A 56 -11.65 8.57 -13.21
CA GLY A 56 -12.50 9.36 -12.30
C GLY A 56 -13.97 9.00 -12.47
N TRP A 57 -14.75 9.03 -11.38
CA TRP A 57 -16.21 8.81 -11.44
C TRP A 57 -17.05 9.97 -10.88
N ALA A 58 -16.41 11.04 -10.39
CA ALA A 58 -17.12 12.18 -9.82
C ALA A 58 -17.72 13.12 -10.90
N GLU A 59 -17.10 13.17 -12.08
CA GLU A 59 -17.50 14.03 -13.21
C GLU A 59 -17.98 13.15 -14.38
N PRO A 60 -19.03 13.55 -15.14
CA PRO A 60 -19.54 12.78 -16.28
C PRO A 60 -18.47 12.50 -17.35
N ASP A 61 -17.55 13.46 -17.55
CA ASP A 61 -16.36 13.36 -18.41
C ASP A 61 -15.09 13.08 -17.58
N GLY A 62 -15.24 12.27 -16.52
CA GLY A 62 -14.17 11.98 -15.57
C GLY A 62 -12.85 11.63 -16.25
N SER A 63 -11.73 12.09 -15.69
CA SER A 63 -10.40 11.88 -16.27
C SER A 63 -10.15 10.39 -16.54
N ARG A 64 -9.96 10.04 -17.82
CA ARG A 64 -9.55 8.69 -18.25
C ARG A 64 -8.15 8.78 -18.78
N VAL A 65 -7.23 8.16 -18.06
CA VAL A 65 -5.81 8.19 -18.44
C VAL A 65 -5.27 6.79 -18.45
N LYS A 66 -4.63 6.48 -19.57
CA LYS A 66 -4.00 5.18 -19.82
C LYS A 66 -2.50 5.37 -19.87
N ILE A 67 -1.82 4.60 -19.04
CA ILE A 67 -0.38 4.65 -18.87
C ILE A 67 0.18 3.29 -19.27
N ARG A 68 1.21 3.32 -20.11
CA ARG A 68 2.02 2.15 -20.45
C ARG A 68 3.42 2.35 -19.88
N PRO A 69 3.73 1.76 -18.72
CA PRO A 69 5.04 1.88 -18.13
C PRO A 69 6.15 1.39 -19.05
N GLU A 70 7.29 2.06 -19.03
CA GLU A 70 8.51 1.63 -19.71
C GLU A 70 9.19 0.51 -18.91
N LEU A 71 8.83 -0.72 -19.27
CA LEU A 71 9.27 -1.95 -18.61
C LEU A 71 10.35 -2.64 -19.46
N SER A 72 11.34 -3.25 -18.80
CA SER A 72 12.41 -3.99 -19.46
C SER A 72 11.88 -5.27 -20.13
N PRO A 73 11.89 -5.38 -21.48
CA PRO A 73 11.47 -6.61 -22.15
C PRO A 73 12.47 -7.75 -21.94
N ILE A 74 13.75 -7.42 -21.71
CA ILE A 74 14.84 -8.38 -21.50
C ILE A 74 14.64 -9.13 -20.18
N GLU A 75 14.25 -8.41 -19.12
CA GLU A 75 14.00 -8.98 -17.80
C GLU A 75 12.56 -9.49 -17.65
N ALA A 76 11.75 -9.43 -18.72
CA ALA A 76 10.32 -9.68 -18.71
C ALA A 76 9.61 -8.93 -17.56
N GLU A 77 9.98 -7.67 -17.36
CA GLU A 77 9.51 -6.84 -16.25
C GLU A 77 8.00 -6.56 -16.37
N PHE A 78 7.29 -6.58 -15.25
CA PHE A 78 5.87 -6.28 -15.19
C PHE A 78 5.47 -5.54 -13.91
N VAL A 79 4.32 -4.85 -13.95
CA VAL A 79 3.74 -4.18 -12.79
C VAL A 79 3.21 -5.21 -11.80
N THR A 80 3.56 -5.05 -10.52
CA THR A 80 3.24 -5.99 -9.44
C THR A 80 2.56 -5.35 -8.24
N ALA A 81 2.61 -4.03 -8.10
CA ALA A 81 1.89 -3.28 -7.09
C ALA A 81 1.49 -1.91 -7.64
N ILE A 82 0.36 -1.37 -7.17
CA ILE A 82 -0.03 0.03 -7.41
C ILE A 82 -0.58 0.62 -6.12
N GLU A 83 -0.39 1.92 -5.93
CA GLU A 83 -0.97 2.67 -4.82
C GLU A 83 -1.08 4.15 -5.17
N TRP A 84 -2.02 4.85 -4.53
CA TRP A 84 -2.16 6.30 -4.65
C TRP A 84 -1.33 7.03 -3.60
N LEU A 85 -0.63 8.10 -3.98
CA LEU A 85 -0.11 9.08 -3.04
C LEU A 85 -0.84 10.41 -3.21
N VAL A 86 -1.36 10.93 -2.11
CA VAL A 86 -2.22 12.12 -2.09
C VAL A 86 -1.70 13.11 -1.05
N PHE A 87 -1.10 14.20 -1.51
CA PHE A 87 -0.52 15.27 -0.71
C PHE A 87 -1.27 16.57 -0.97
N ASP A 88 -2.22 16.92 -0.10
CA ASP A 88 -3.13 18.06 -0.30
C ASP A 88 -3.73 18.07 -1.72
N GLU A 89 -3.31 19.01 -2.57
CA GLU A 89 -3.77 19.15 -3.97
C GLU A 89 -3.01 18.25 -4.97
N MET A 90 -1.87 17.70 -4.60
CA MET A 90 -1.04 16.86 -5.47
C MET A 90 -1.45 15.39 -5.34
N ARG A 91 -1.76 14.78 -6.48
CA ARG A 91 -2.13 13.36 -6.57
C ARG A 91 -1.30 12.66 -7.63
N VAL A 92 -0.72 11.52 -7.25
CA VAL A 92 0.08 10.69 -8.16
C VAL A 92 -0.24 9.21 -7.97
N VAL A 93 -0.09 8.45 -9.03
CA VAL A 93 -0.16 6.98 -8.99
C VAL A 93 1.26 6.43 -8.94
N VAL A 94 1.53 5.54 -7.99
CA VAL A 94 2.82 4.86 -7.88
C VAL A 94 2.66 3.40 -8.23
N ALA A 95 3.51 2.92 -9.14
CA ALA A 95 3.59 1.53 -9.54
C ALA A 95 4.90 0.92 -9.07
N GLY A 96 4.83 -0.29 -8.50
CA GLY A 96 5.97 -1.14 -8.20
C GLY A 96 6.10 -2.24 -9.25
N THR A 97 7.33 -2.59 -9.63
CA THR A 97 7.60 -3.59 -10.67
C THR A 97 8.20 -4.89 -10.12
N SER A 98 8.20 -5.93 -10.96
CA SER A 98 8.82 -7.22 -10.69
C SER A 98 10.35 -7.15 -10.61
N ALA A 99 10.97 -6.13 -11.19
CA ALA A 99 12.42 -5.90 -11.12
C ALA A 99 12.83 -5.06 -9.89
N GLY A 100 11.86 -4.47 -9.17
CA GLY A 100 12.13 -3.70 -7.95
C GLY A 100 12.15 -2.19 -8.13
N TYR A 101 11.63 -1.69 -9.26
CA TYR A 101 11.49 -0.26 -9.51
C TYR A 101 10.19 0.31 -8.94
N LEU A 102 10.27 1.53 -8.41
CA LEU A 102 9.13 2.42 -8.20
C LEU A 102 9.01 3.39 -9.37
N LEU A 103 7.81 3.56 -9.88
CA LEU A 103 7.46 4.46 -10.98
C LEU A 103 6.33 5.40 -10.51
N PHE A 104 6.58 6.70 -10.54
CA PHE A 104 5.62 7.73 -10.13
C PHE A 104 5.00 8.36 -11.37
N TYR A 105 3.68 8.38 -11.45
CA TYR A 105 2.94 8.93 -12.59
C TYR A 105 2.02 10.07 -12.15
N SER A 106 2.03 11.14 -12.94
CA SER A 106 1.02 12.20 -12.84
C SER A 106 -0.36 11.70 -13.26
N LEU A 107 -1.41 12.42 -12.88
CA LEU A 107 -2.77 12.14 -13.35
C LEU A 107 -2.92 12.24 -14.88
N ALA A 108 -2.04 13.00 -15.55
CA ALA A 108 -1.99 13.09 -17.02
C ALA A 108 -1.20 11.96 -17.68
N GLY A 109 -0.60 11.06 -16.90
CA GLY A 109 0.12 9.88 -17.38
C GLY A 109 1.61 10.07 -17.64
N HIS A 110 2.15 11.27 -17.38
CA HIS A 110 3.60 11.52 -17.44
C HIS A 110 4.34 10.83 -16.30
N LEU A 111 5.49 10.22 -16.61
CA LEU A 111 6.42 9.68 -15.61
C LEU A 111 7.16 10.83 -14.90
N ILE A 112 7.02 10.89 -13.58
CA ILE A 112 7.62 11.90 -12.70
C ILE A 112 8.96 11.40 -12.14
N HIS A 113 9.04 10.12 -11.77
CA HIS A 113 10.21 9.55 -11.11
C HIS A 113 10.30 8.05 -11.34
N LYS A 114 11.52 7.53 -11.56
CA LYS A 114 11.81 6.09 -11.61
C LYS A 114 13.01 5.79 -10.70
N GLN A 115 12.88 4.83 -9.80
CA GLN A 115 13.96 4.49 -8.87
C GLN A 115 13.97 3.01 -8.50
N MET A 116 15.14 2.38 -8.56
CA MET A 116 15.38 1.03 -8.04
C MET A 116 15.42 1.08 -6.51
N VAL A 117 14.64 0.21 -5.86
CA VAL A 117 14.68 0.04 -4.39
C VAL A 117 15.63 -1.10 -4.03
N TYR A 118 15.42 -2.26 -4.64
CA TYR A 118 16.24 -3.46 -4.45
C TYR A 118 15.90 -4.44 -5.59
N PRO A 119 16.84 -5.26 -6.09
CA PRO A 119 16.61 -6.19 -7.21
C PRO A 119 15.75 -7.40 -6.80
N ALA A 120 14.51 -7.14 -6.39
CA ALA A 120 13.49 -8.11 -6.04
C ALA A 120 12.11 -7.54 -6.39
N ARG A 121 11.15 -8.41 -6.68
CA ARG A 121 9.78 -8.00 -6.97
C ARG A 121 9.16 -7.24 -5.80
N ILE A 122 8.57 -6.08 -6.09
CA ILE A 122 7.70 -5.38 -5.15
C ILE A 122 6.38 -6.15 -5.05
N ILE A 123 6.02 -6.59 -3.85
CA ILE A 123 4.77 -7.32 -3.61
C ILE A 123 3.65 -6.42 -3.09
N ARG A 124 3.98 -5.33 -2.38
CA ARG A 124 2.99 -4.37 -1.89
C ARG A 124 3.59 -2.99 -1.72
N LEU A 125 2.80 -1.98 -2.03
CA LEU A 125 3.01 -0.59 -1.63
C LEU A 125 1.98 -0.27 -0.54
N ARG A 126 2.40 0.44 0.51
CA ARG A 126 1.50 0.89 1.58
C ARG A 126 1.79 2.33 1.92
N VAL A 127 0.72 3.06 2.19
CA VAL A 127 0.78 4.48 2.54
C VAL A 127 0.19 4.64 3.91
N ARG A 128 0.85 5.44 4.74
CA ARG A 128 0.43 5.64 6.12
C ARG A 128 0.81 7.03 6.60
N GLY A 129 -0.02 7.60 7.46
CA GLY A 129 0.42 8.61 8.42
C GLY A 129 -0.02 8.25 9.84
N THR A 130 0.83 8.52 10.81
CA THR A 130 0.48 8.47 12.22
C THR A 130 0.33 9.86 12.77
N LYS A 131 -0.91 10.28 13.03
CA LYS A 131 -1.19 11.41 13.92
C LYS A 131 -1.28 10.85 15.35
N ARG A 132 -0.31 11.15 16.22
CA ARG A 132 -0.45 10.90 17.66
C ARG A 132 -1.28 12.03 18.26
N ASP A 133 -2.23 11.70 19.12
CA ASP A 133 -3.05 12.70 19.80
C ASP A 133 -2.18 13.53 20.77
N LEU A 134 -2.25 14.87 20.62
CA LEU A 134 -1.97 16.00 21.54
C LEU A 134 -0.73 16.03 22.47
N SER A 135 0.04 14.95 22.67
CA SER A 135 1.11 14.91 23.69
C SER A 135 2.53 14.76 23.15
N HIS A 136 2.71 14.43 21.87
CA HIS A 136 4.05 14.31 21.25
C HIS A 136 4.04 14.78 19.80
N ASP A 137 4.95 15.70 19.49
CA ASP A 137 5.00 16.59 18.32
C ASP A 137 5.52 15.95 17.01
N THR A 138 5.47 14.62 16.89
CA THR A 138 6.03 13.91 15.71
C THR A 138 4.96 13.09 15.00
N SER A 139 4.33 13.69 13.99
CA SER A 139 3.59 12.95 12.97
C SER A 139 4.57 12.33 11.98
N SER A 140 4.60 11.01 11.84
CA SER A 140 5.35 10.34 10.78
C SER A 140 4.40 9.92 9.67
N GLU A 141 4.63 10.43 8.47
CA GLU A 141 3.97 9.99 7.25
C GLU A 141 4.98 9.26 6.38
N GLU A 142 4.60 8.11 5.85
CA GLU A 142 5.55 7.19 5.22
C GLU A 142 4.92 6.37 4.09
N VAL A 143 5.76 6.02 3.13
CA VAL A 143 5.45 5.04 2.08
C VAL A 143 6.34 3.82 2.30
N CYS A 144 5.69 2.67 2.51
CA CYS A 144 6.36 1.40 2.71
C CYS A 144 6.34 0.58 1.41
N VAL A 145 7.51 0.08 1.02
CA VAL A 145 7.67 -0.89 -0.06
C VAL A 145 7.93 -2.25 0.56
N VAL A 146 7.10 -3.22 0.21
CA VAL A 146 7.22 -4.59 0.68
C VAL A 146 7.75 -5.45 -0.44
N MET A 147 8.79 -6.22 -0.14
CA MET A 147 9.43 -7.21 -1.01
C MET A 147 9.61 -8.52 -0.22
N PRO A 148 9.83 -9.67 -0.88
CA PRO A 148 10.02 -10.94 -0.18
C PRO A 148 11.18 -10.88 0.84
N GLY A 149 10.84 -10.81 2.12
CA GLY A 149 11.81 -10.73 3.22
C GLY A 149 12.50 -9.36 3.39
N ILE A 150 12.02 -8.32 2.70
CA ILE A 150 12.61 -6.97 2.71
C ILE A 150 11.52 -5.92 2.90
N LEU A 151 11.81 -4.92 3.73
CA LEU A 151 10.98 -3.73 3.89
C LEU A 151 11.81 -2.49 3.55
N ALA A 152 11.25 -1.59 2.75
CA ALA A 152 11.80 -0.25 2.56
C ALA A 152 10.80 0.81 3.04
N ARG A 153 11.30 1.89 3.64
CA ARG A 153 10.51 3.05 4.07
C ARG A 153 11.03 4.29 3.38
N PHE A 154 10.12 5.06 2.81
CA PHE A 154 10.34 6.41 2.31
C PHE A 154 9.60 7.38 3.21
N ASP A 155 10.23 8.50 3.55
CA ASP A 155 9.57 9.56 4.29
C ASP A 155 8.59 10.32 3.39
N GLY A 156 7.40 10.61 3.91
CA GLY A 156 6.37 11.36 3.18
C GLY A 156 6.83 12.76 2.81
N SER A 157 7.60 13.42 3.68
CA SER A 157 8.10 14.78 3.43
C SER A 157 9.10 14.84 2.26
N ASP A 158 10.00 13.86 2.16
CA ASP A 158 10.95 13.76 1.05
C ASP A 158 10.23 13.54 -0.29
N ILE A 159 9.18 12.71 -0.30
CA ILE A 159 8.35 12.52 -1.48
C ILE A 159 7.61 13.81 -1.84
N GLN A 160 6.99 14.47 -0.85
CA GLN A 160 6.25 15.71 -1.05
C GLN A 160 7.14 16.80 -1.65
N ASN A 161 8.32 17.03 -1.08
CA ASN A 161 9.28 18.02 -1.57
C ASN A 161 9.66 17.76 -3.04
N LYS A 162 9.91 16.49 -3.39
CA LYS A 162 10.24 16.11 -4.76
C LYS A 162 9.08 16.33 -5.73
N LEU A 163 7.86 16.00 -5.32
CA LEU A 163 6.66 16.24 -6.13
C LEU A 163 6.44 17.73 -6.33
N GLN A 164 6.55 18.54 -5.27
CA GLN A 164 6.43 20.00 -5.35
C GLN A 164 7.43 20.61 -6.33
N GLN A 165 8.70 20.18 -6.27
CA GLN A 165 9.71 20.65 -7.20
C GLN A 165 9.33 20.33 -8.67
N TRP A 166 8.87 19.11 -8.94
CA TRP A 166 8.44 18.71 -10.28
C TRP A 166 7.22 19.52 -10.77
N PHE A 167 6.22 19.75 -9.91
CA PHE A 167 5.03 20.52 -10.28
C PHE A 167 5.37 21.99 -10.54
N GLN A 168 6.24 22.60 -9.73
CA GLN A 168 6.69 23.99 -9.92
C GLN A 168 7.47 24.17 -11.24
N GLU A 169 8.39 23.24 -11.55
CA GLU A 169 9.15 23.27 -12.81
C GLU A 169 8.26 23.02 -14.03
N THR A 170 7.29 22.12 -13.94
CA THR A 170 6.36 21.85 -15.06
C THR A 170 5.49 23.08 -15.37
N GLN A 171 5.11 23.86 -14.35
CA GLN A 171 4.37 25.11 -14.53
C GLN A 171 5.24 26.23 -15.11
N SER A 172 6.52 26.31 -14.76
CA SER A 172 7.43 27.33 -15.30
C SER A 172 7.86 27.03 -16.75
N HIS A 173 8.03 25.76 -17.10
CA HIS A 173 8.45 25.31 -18.43
C HIS A 173 7.32 25.12 -19.46
N PHE A 174 6.08 25.49 -19.15
CA PHE A 174 4.98 25.51 -20.12
C PHE A 174 5.31 26.33 -21.39
N TRP A 175 6.23 27.30 -21.28
CA TRP A 175 6.69 28.12 -22.41
C TRP A 175 7.86 27.54 -23.22
N ASP A 176 8.55 26.50 -22.74
CA ASP A 176 9.79 26.00 -23.37
C ASP A 176 9.64 24.55 -23.86
N ARG A 177 8.99 24.42 -25.02
CA ARG A 177 8.48 23.17 -25.58
C ARG A 177 9.56 22.33 -26.29
N ASN A 178 10.65 21.96 -25.62
CA ASN A 178 11.71 21.16 -26.27
C ASN A 178 12.60 20.33 -25.31
N ARG A 179 12.02 19.50 -24.43
CA ARG A 179 12.79 18.43 -23.74
C ARG A 179 12.23 17.05 -24.09
N ARG A 180 13.13 16.16 -24.49
CA ARG A 180 12.84 14.73 -24.78
C ARG A 180 12.60 13.99 -23.45
N SER A 181 11.64 13.07 -23.47
CA SER A 181 11.15 12.28 -22.33
C SER A 181 12.25 11.54 -21.55
N ASP A 182 13.32 11.13 -22.23
CA ASP A 182 14.30 10.18 -21.68
C ASP A 182 15.20 10.73 -20.55
N ASP A 183 15.34 12.06 -20.43
CA ASP A 183 16.18 12.70 -19.38
C ASP A 183 15.41 13.04 -18.10
N LEU A 184 14.08 12.95 -18.08
CA LEU A 184 13.27 13.42 -16.94
C LEU A 184 13.19 12.42 -15.78
N GLY A 185 13.37 11.13 -16.06
CA GLY A 185 13.15 10.05 -15.07
C GLY A 185 14.09 10.07 -13.87
N ASN A 186 15.22 10.78 -13.97
CA ASN A 186 16.28 10.85 -12.96
C ASN A 186 16.76 12.28 -12.63
N SER A 187 16.17 13.34 -13.20
CA SER A 187 16.71 14.70 -13.09
C SER A 187 16.65 15.30 -11.68
N TYR A 188 15.72 14.83 -10.85
CA TYR A 188 15.41 15.40 -9.52
C TYR A 188 16.11 14.68 -8.35
N GLY A 189 17.15 13.88 -8.63
CA GLY A 189 17.86 13.11 -7.60
C GLY A 189 17.09 11.89 -7.08
N LYS A 190 17.77 11.09 -6.25
CA LYS A 190 17.21 9.86 -5.64
C LYS A 190 16.45 10.21 -4.37
N LEU A 191 15.27 9.64 -4.20
CA LEU A 191 14.53 9.69 -2.94
C LEU A 191 15.31 8.90 -1.88
N PRO A 192 15.60 9.47 -0.71
CA PRO A 192 16.19 8.71 0.39
C PRO A 192 15.18 7.68 0.91
N TYR A 193 15.68 6.54 1.35
CA TYR A 193 14.89 5.50 1.99
C TYR A 193 15.70 4.73 3.02
N GLN A 194 15.03 4.06 3.94
CA GLN A 194 15.61 3.04 4.82
C GLN A 194 15.26 1.65 4.29
N LEU A 195 16.16 0.68 4.49
CA LEU A 195 15.99 -0.69 4.02
C LEU A 195 16.30 -1.68 5.14
N TRP A 196 15.41 -2.65 5.37
CA TRP A 196 15.55 -3.68 6.40
C TRP A 196 15.35 -5.09 5.84
N SER A 197 16.09 -6.04 6.40
CA SER A 197 15.84 -7.46 6.18
C SER A 197 14.95 -8.02 7.28
N VAL A 198 13.80 -8.57 6.88
CA VAL A 198 12.80 -9.19 7.78
C VAL A 198 12.60 -10.68 7.47
N SER A 199 13.62 -11.32 6.90
CA SER A 199 13.58 -12.69 6.38
C SER A 199 13.86 -13.80 7.42
N LYS A 200 14.14 -13.44 8.69
CA LYS A 200 14.52 -14.43 9.73
C LYS A 200 13.53 -15.59 9.86
N TYR A 201 12.24 -15.30 9.67
CA TYR A 201 11.17 -16.28 9.80
C TYR A 201 10.56 -16.66 8.45
N GLY A 202 11.32 -16.56 7.38
CA GLY A 202 10.88 -16.90 6.03
C GLY A 202 10.56 -15.69 5.15
N SER A 203 10.12 -15.98 3.92
CA SER A 203 9.61 -14.96 3.01
C SER A 203 8.23 -14.46 3.45
N CYS A 204 7.96 -13.17 3.29
CA CYS A 204 6.66 -12.59 3.57
C CYS A 204 5.78 -12.55 2.32
N ALA A 205 4.51 -12.94 2.48
CA ALA A 205 3.46 -12.72 1.49
C ALA A 205 2.93 -11.28 1.56
N ASP A 206 2.98 -10.68 2.75
CA ASP A 206 2.59 -9.30 3.00
C ASP A 206 3.29 -8.79 4.27
N ALA A 207 3.42 -7.47 4.40
CA ALA A 207 4.03 -6.84 5.57
C ALA A 207 3.60 -5.38 5.70
N ALA A 208 3.78 -4.80 6.89
CA ALA A 208 3.54 -3.38 7.13
C ALA A 208 4.35 -2.87 8.32
N ILE A 209 4.65 -1.57 8.29
CA ILE A 209 5.20 -0.84 9.43
C ILE A 209 4.02 -0.31 10.25
N THR A 210 3.97 -0.63 11.55
CA THR A 210 2.82 -0.29 12.41
C THR A 210 3.00 1.00 13.19
N GLY A 211 4.17 1.60 13.15
CA GLY A 211 4.50 2.87 13.80
C GLY A 211 5.75 2.79 14.69
N ILE A 212 6.02 3.90 15.36
CA ILE A 212 7.19 4.06 16.22
C ILE A 212 7.03 3.25 17.51
N MET A 213 8.05 2.46 17.83
CA MET A 213 8.21 1.72 19.08
C MET A 213 9.06 2.51 20.08
N PRO A 214 8.82 2.34 21.39
CA PRO A 214 9.77 2.82 22.39
C PRO A 214 11.11 2.09 22.27
N PRO A 215 12.22 2.73 22.69
CA PRO A 215 13.52 2.09 22.75
C PRO A 215 13.50 0.87 23.70
N PRO A 216 14.42 -0.10 23.54
CA PRO A 216 14.54 -1.20 24.50
C PRO A 216 14.91 -0.70 25.88
N LEU A 217 14.46 -1.43 26.90
CA LEU A 217 14.54 -1.10 28.33
C LEU A 217 15.94 -0.77 28.88
N MET A 218 17.01 -1.07 28.13
CA MET A 218 18.40 -0.92 28.55
C MET A 218 19.26 -0.14 27.54
N GLU A 219 18.65 0.39 26.48
CA GLU A 219 19.35 1.22 25.51
C GLU A 219 19.27 2.67 26.01
N ILE A 220 20.43 3.30 26.23
CA ILE A 220 20.53 4.73 26.58
C ILE A 220 19.76 5.50 25.50
N GLN A 221 19.02 6.55 25.88
CA GLN A 221 18.27 7.41 24.94
C GLN A 221 19.20 7.92 23.83
N SER A 222 19.32 7.15 22.76
CA SER A 222 19.84 7.58 21.48
C SER A 222 18.73 8.35 20.77
N SER A 223 19.09 9.22 19.84
CA SER A 223 18.13 9.87 18.93
C SER A 223 17.54 8.88 17.91
N GLU A 224 17.62 7.57 18.15
CA GLU A 224 17.22 6.54 17.21
C GLU A 224 15.72 6.29 17.32
N HIS A 225 15.02 6.48 16.21
CA HIS A 225 13.65 6.02 16.11
C HIS A 225 13.62 4.53 15.78
N TYR A 226 12.82 3.78 16.55
CA TYR A 226 12.52 2.38 16.30
C TYR A 226 11.14 2.26 15.69
N PHE A 227 10.97 1.40 14.69
CA PHE A 227 9.67 1.07 14.13
C PHE A 227 9.32 -0.40 14.39
N CYS A 228 8.03 -0.70 14.43
CA CYS A 228 7.54 -2.08 14.46
C CYS A 228 7.20 -2.53 13.03
N GLY A 229 7.91 -3.53 12.53
CA GLY A 229 7.59 -4.21 11.27
C GLY A 229 6.83 -5.50 11.55
N ILE A 230 5.67 -5.68 10.93
CA ILE A 230 4.90 -6.93 10.98
C ILE A 230 4.91 -7.55 9.59
N THR A 231 5.16 -8.85 9.54
CA THR A 231 5.18 -9.66 8.32
C THR A 231 4.23 -10.85 8.50
N VAL A 232 3.63 -11.30 7.41
CA VAL A 232 2.81 -12.51 7.34
C VAL A 232 3.29 -13.35 6.17
N GLY A 233 3.33 -14.68 6.32
CA GLY A 233 3.85 -15.55 5.27
C GLY A 233 3.63 -17.03 5.53
N GLU A 234 4.35 -17.84 4.75
CA GLU A 234 4.22 -19.30 4.74
C GLU A 234 4.82 -19.96 5.99
N ASP A 235 6.07 -19.61 6.32
CA ASP A 235 6.82 -20.23 7.41
C ASP A 235 6.36 -19.75 8.80
N ALA A 236 5.84 -18.53 8.87
CA ALA A 236 5.24 -17.95 10.06
C ALA A 236 4.01 -17.13 9.64
N VAL A 237 2.85 -17.46 10.21
CA VAL A 237 1.59 -16.75 9.94
C VAL A 237 1.74 -15.27 10.29
N ILE A 238 2.48 -14.98 11.37
CA ILE A 238 2.79 -13.62 11.81
C ILE A 238 4.22 -13.60 12.33
N SER A 239 5.01 -12.59 11.97
CA SER A 239 6.27 -12.28 12.63
C SER A 239 6.42 -10.79 12.81
N ALA A 240 6.97 -10.38 13.95
CA ALA A 240 7.19 -8.99 14.29
C ALA A 240 8.69 -8.70 14.48
N PHE A 241 9.10 -7.51 14.08
CA PHE A 241 10.48 -7.04 14.08
C PHE A 241 10.54 -5.62 14.60
N ARG A 242 11.62 -5.30 15.31
CA ARG A 242 12.03 -3.95 15.63
C ARG A 242 13.01 -3.48 14.57
N LEU A 243 12.65 -2.41 13.89
CA LEU A 243 13.41 -1.81 12.80
C LEU A 243 14.09 -0.56 13.33
N SER A 244 15.42 -0.48 13.25
CA SER A 244 16.18 0.72 13.65
C SER A 244 16.29 1.67 12.46
N GLU A 245 16.10 2.96 12.70
CA GLU A 245 16.38 3.99 11.69
C GLU A 245 17.88 4.15 11.39
N ASP A 246 18.75 3.81 12.35
CA ASP A 246 20.18 4.02 12.20
C ASP A 246 20.79 3.15 11.09
N LYS A 247 21.72 3.76 10.35
CA LYS A 247 22.50 3.13 9.28
C LYS A 247 23.62 2.25 9.85
N ASN A 248 23.77 2.17 11.18
CA ASN A 248 24.73 1.27 11.79
C ASN A 248 24.47 -0.17 11.36
N ARG A 249 25.54 -0.77 10.81
CA ARG A 249 25.50 -1.97 9.97
C ARG A 249 24.79 -3.13 10.66
N SER A 250 23.73 -3.64 10.03
CA SER A 250 23.24 -4.98 10.34
C SER A 250 24.29 -6.00 9.91
N PHE A 251 24.92 -6.69 10.88
CA PHE A 251 25.81 -7.84 10.59
C PHE A 251 25.08 -8.97 9.83
N VAL A 252 23.74 -8.95 9.80
CA VAL A 252 22.89 -9.93 9.11
C VAL A 252 22.79 -9.66 7.60
N GLY A 253 23.07 -8.44 7.14
CA GLY A 253 23.08 -8.08 5.70
C GLY A 253 24.15 -8.82 4.89
N ALA A 254 25.18 -9.37 5.55
CA ALA A 254 26.25 -10.13 4.90
C ALA A 254 25.83 -11.57 4.50
N ILE A 255 24.67 -12.06 4.98
CA ILE A 255 24.20 -13.43 4.69
C ILE A 255 23.19 -13.45 3.54
N LEU A 256 22.40 -12.39 3.35
CA LEU A 256 21.48 -12.30 2.19
C LEU A 256 22.17 -11.94 0.89
N SER A 257 23.33 -11.29 0.93
CA SER A 257 24.18 -11.12 -0.25
C SER A 257 24.81 -12.44 -0.75
N LYS A 258 24.60 -13.56 -0.04
CA LYS A 258 25.15 -14.89 -0.39
C LYS A 258 24.12 -15.91 -0.84
N VAL A 259 22.83 -15.58 -0.85
CA VAL A 259 21.74 -16.46 -1.33
C VAL A 259 20.91 -15.77 -2.40
N VAL A 260 21.60 -15.18 -3.37
CA VAL A 260 21.08 -15.10 -4.74
C VAL A 260 21.36 -16.47 -5.37
N PRO A 261 20.40 -17.13 -6.05
CA PRO A 261 20.70 -18.32 -6.83
C PRO A 261 21.85 -17.99 -7.78
N ALA A 262 22.99 -18.64 -7.56
CA ALA A 262 24.16 -18.53 -8.40
C ALA A 262 23.89 -19.21 -9.75
N THR A 263 23.11 -18.55 -10.62
CA THR A 263 23.03 -18.85 -12.05
C THR A 263 22.99 -17.56 -12.86
N PHE A 264 23.82 -16.56 -12.50
CA PHE A 264 24.16 -15.46 -13.39
C PHE A 264 25.66 -15.16 -13.31
N SER A 265 26.37 -15.68 -14.31
CA SER A 265 27.65 -15.21 -14.88
C SER A 265 28.82 -14.88 -13.94
N THR A 266 29.51 -15.90 -13.45
CA THR A 266 30.94 -15.81 -13.06
C THR A 266 31.85 -16.24 -14.21
N ILE A 267 31.81 -15.57 -15.37
CA ILE A 267 32.95 -15.53 -16.30
C ILE A 267 32.92 -14.17 -17.01
N ALA A 268 33.67 -13.20 -16.50
CA ALA A 268 34.25 -12.11 -17.30
C ALA A 268 35.28 -11.35 -16.48
N SER A 269 36.41 -11.99 -16.18
CA SER A 269 37.61 -11.24 -15.79
C SER A 269 38.84 -12.07 -16.13
N PHE A 270 39.23 -12.07 -17.41
CA PHE A 270 40.61 -12.25 -17.90
C PHE A 270 40.62 -12.01 -19.42
N SER A 271 40.68 -10.74 -19.82
CA SER A 271 41.27 -10.34 -21.12
C SER A 271 41.42 -8.82 -21.18
N LYS A 272 42.40 -8.28 -20.44
CA LYS A 272 43.19 -7.18 -20.99
C LYS A 272 44.23 -7.82 -21.89
N LEU A 273 44.05 -7.75 -23.21
CA LEU A 273 45.06 -7.39 -24.21
C LEU A 273 44.54 -7.79 -25.59
N ILE A 274 44.31 -6.81 -26.46
CA ILE A 274 44.48 -6.80 -27.92
C ILE A 274 43.42 -5.87 -28.56
N TRP A 275 43.92 -4.70 -28.97
CA TRP A 275 43.52 -3.84 -30.07
C TRP A 275 42.39 -2.79 -29.96
N ARG A 276 42.72 -1.61 -30.51
CA ARG A 276 42.01 -0.32 -30.58
C ARG A 276 40.71 -0.39 -31.40
N SER A 277 39.68 0.35 -30.98
CA SER A 277 39.11 1.53 -31.71
C SER A 277 37.65 1.78 -31.31
N GLU A 278 37.35 3.05 -30.99
CA GLU A 278 36.06 3.76 -30.99
C GLU A 278 34.72 2.99 -30.90
N GLN A 279 34.11 3.04 -29.71
CA GLN A 279 32.74 3.58 -29.52
C GLN A 279 32.44 3.62 -28.01
N THR A 280 32.29 4.83 -27.46
CA THR A 280 31.80 5.02 -26.09
C THR A 280 30.30 4.74 -26.05
N SER A 281 29.93 3.49 -25.83
CA SER A 281 28.58 3.13 -25.36
C SER A 281 28.39 3.64 -23.92
N PRO A 282 27.23 4.18 -23.53
CA PRO A 282 27.00 4.59 -22.16
C PRO A 282 27.00 3.33 -21.28
N LYS A 283 27.95 3.24 -20.35
CA LYS A 283 27.95 2.20 -19.31
C LYS A 283 26.67 2.36 -18.50
N LYS A 284 25.78 1.36 -18.56
CA LYS A 284 24.77 1.17 -17.52
C LYS A 284 25.52 1.10 -16.19
N LEU A 285 25.29 2.07 -15.31
CA LEU A 285 25.72 1.98 -13.92
C LEU A 285 24.96 0.82 -13.30
N ASP A 286 25.64 -0.28 -13.02
CA ASP A 286 25.16 -1.26 -12.05
C ASP A 286 25.01 -0.53 -10.71
N GLU A 287 23.77 -0.18 -10.37
CA GLU A 287 23.48 0.53 -9.13
C GLU A 287 23.72 -0.42 -7.95
N THR A 288 24.78 -0.16 -7.17
CA THR A 288 25.05 -0.92 -5.95
C THR A 288 23.89 -0.76 -4.96
N PRO A 289 23.27 -1.85 -4.48
CA PRO A 289 22.12 -1.77 -3.59
C PRO A 289 22.47 -1.11 -2.25
N GLN A 290 21.52 -0.34 -1.71
CA GLN A 290 21.70 0.37 -0.45
C GLN A 290 21.92 -0.61 0.72
N PRO A 291 22.80 -0.29 1.71
CA PRO A 291 22.99 -1.15 2.87
C PRO A 291 21.73 -1.28 3.74
N PHE A 292 21.57 -2.47 4.34
CA PHE A 292 20.48 -2.75 5.27
C PHE A 292 20.75 -2.17 6.67
N ALA A 293 19.76 -1.45 7.20
CA ALA A 293 19.66 -1.07 8.60
C ALA A 293 19.31 -2.28 9.49
N ARG A 294 19.49 -2.13 10.80
CA ARG A 294 19.26 -3.21 11.76
C ARG A 294 17.79 -3.54 11.91
N ALA A 295 17.45 -4.83 11.74
CA ALA A 295 16.15 -5.39 12.05
C ALA A 295 16.31 -6.52 13.06
N SER A 296 15.72 -6.32 14.26
CA SER A 296 15.80 -7.28 15.36
C SER A 296 14.45 -8.00 15.50
N PRO A 297 14.41 -9.34 15.47
CA PRO A 297 13.17 -10.08 15.64
C PRO A 297 12.60 -9.91 17.05
N LEU A 298 11.28 -9.73 17.15
CA LEU A 298 10.58 -9.58 18.43
C LEU A 298 9.83 -10.86 18.81
N THR A 299 8.95 -11.33 17.92
CA THR A 299 8.14 -12.53 18.14
C THR A 299 7.71 -13.14 16.81
N CYS A 300 7.29 -14.40 16.83
CA CYS A 300 6.70 -15.08 15.69
C CYS A 300 5.60 -16.04 16.14
N LEU A 301 4.52 -16.11 15.35
CA LEU A 301 3.47 -17.10 15.47
C LEU A 301 3.57 -18.08 14.30
N LYS A 302 4.04 -19.30 14.61
CA LYS A 302 4.01 -20.44 13.68
C LYS A 302 2.76 -21.27 13.95
N ASP A 303 2.00 -21.60 12.92
CA ASP A 303 0.73 -22.34 13.05
C ASP A 303 0.53 -23.21 11.80
N PHE A 304 1.45 -24.14 11.57
CA PHE A 304 1.36 -25.07 10.45
C PHE A 304 0.09 -25.94 10.58
N PRO A 305 -0.69 -26.18 9.50
CA PRO A 305 -0.39 -25.89 8.09
C PRO A 305 -0.88 -24.54 7.56
N ARG A 306 -1.26 -23.60 8.44
CA ARG A 306 -1.75 -22.28 8.02
C ARG A 306 -0.60 -21.39 7.59
N LYS A 307 -0.87 -20.61 6.54
CA LYS A 307 0.02 -19.59 6.00
C LYS A 307 -0.68 -18.23 6.12
N GLY A 308 0.03 -17.20 6.56
CA GLY A 308 -0.50 -15.84 6.54
C GLY A 308 -0.51 -15.30 5.11
N GLU A 309 -1.62 -14.69 4.69
CA GLU A 309 -1.81 -14.29 3.29
C GLU A 309 -1.92 -12.77 3.12
N LYS A 310 -2.76 -12.10 3.93
CA LYS A 310 -3.01 -10.66 3.80
C LYS A 310 -2.97 -10.00 5.16
N LEU A 311 -2.44 -8.78 5.19
CA LEU A 311 -2.35 -7.92 6.36
C LEU A 311 -3.07 -6.59 6.08
N THR A 312 -3.99 -6.20 6.95
CA THR A 312 -4.63 -4.88 6.91
C THR A 312 -4.41 -4.19 8.25
N LEU A 313 -3.89 -2.96 8.26
CA LEU A 313 -3.72 -2.17 9.48
C LEU A 313 -4.93 -1.26 9.73
N SER A 314 -5.25 -1.01 10.99
CA SER A 314 -6.11 0.12 11.34
C SER A 314 -5.39 1.44 11.06
N PRO A 315 -6.08 2.59 10.94
CA PRO A 315 -5.40 3.86 10.62
C PRO A 315 -4.43 4.30 11.70
N SER A 316 -4.76 4.07 12.98
CA SER A 316 -3.84 4.31 14.08
C SER A 316 -2.70 3.29 14.13
N GLY A 317 -2.82 2.21 13.35
CA GLY A 317 -1.91 1.07 13.31
C GLY A 317 -1.80 0.31 14.60
N THR A 318 -2.70 0.51 15.55
CA THR A 318 -2.76 -0.19 16.85
C THR A 318 -3.41 -1.56 16.75
N LEU A 319 -4.04 -1.86 15.61
CA LEU A 319 -4.66 -3.13 15.27
C LEU A 319 -4.24 -3.57 13.88
N ALA A 320 -4.16 -4.88 13.68
CA ALA A 320 -3.99 -5.49 12.37
C ALA A 320 -4.93 -6.67 12.20
N ALA A 321 -5.63 -6.72 11.08
CA ALA A 321 -6.40 -7.89 10.65
C ALA A 321 -5.54 -8.73 9.70
N ILE A 322 -5.44 -10.03 9.99
CA ILE A 322 -4.59 -10.96 9.25
C ILE A 322 -5.43 -12.14 8.79
N THR A 323 -5.45 -12.39 7.49
CA THR A 323 -6.15 -13.56 6.91
C THR A 323 -5.16 -14.69 6.67
N ASP A 324 -5.59 -15.92 6.90
CA ASP A 324 -4.79 -17.12 6.59
C ASP A 324 -5.38 -17.99 5.49
N SER A 325 -4.55 -18.91 5.00
CA SER A 325 -4.87 -19.83 3.90
C SER A 325 -5.99 -20.83 4.18
N LEU A 326 -6.39 -21.03 5.45
CA LEU A 326 -7.44 -21.97 5.84
C LEU A 326 -8.73 -21.27 6.27
N GLY A 327 -8.84 -19.96 6.07
CA GLY A 327 -10.06 -19.19 6.32
C GLY A 327 -10.24 -18.76 7.76
N ARG A 328 -9.14 -18.50 8.47
CA ARG A 328 -9.16 -17.77 9.74
C ARG A 328 -8.84 -16.30 9.48
N ILE A 329 -9.42 -15.44 10.32
CA ILE A 329 -9.04 -14.05 10.44
C ILE A 329 -8.58 -13.82 11.88
N LEU A 330 -7.39 -13.26 12.06
CA LEU A 330 -6.82 -12.91 13.35
C LEU A 330 -6.80 -11.38 13.50
N LEU A 331 -7.25 -10.88 14.65
CA LEU A 331 -7.04 -9.49 15.04
C LEU A 331 -5.86 -9.43 16.01
N LEU A 332 -4.78 -8.79 15.57
CA LEU A 332 -3.55 -8.58 16.32
C LEU A 332 -3.55 -7.16 16.91
N ASP A 333 -3.27 -7.05 18.21
CA ASP A 333 -2.79 -5.80 18.80
C ASP A 333 -1.32 -5.63 18.43
N THR A 334 -0.99 -4.56 17.72
CA THR A 334 0.37 -4.33 17.18
C THR A 334 1.34 -3.75 18.21
N GLN A 335 0.83 -3.21 19.33
CA GLN A 335 1.65 -2.67 20.41
C GLN A 335 2.05 -3.79 21.39
N ALA A 336 1.06 -4.57 21.80
CA ALA A 336 1.27 -5.71 22.69
C ALA A 336 1.74 -6.98 21.94
N LEU A 337 1.60 -7.01 20.61
CA LEU A 337 1.91 -8.15 19.75
C LEU A 337 1.16 -9.44 20.16
N VAL A 338 -0.11 -9.28 20.55
CA VAL A 338 -1.00 -10.37 20.98
C VAL A 338 -2.27 -10.44 20.13
N ILE A 339 -2.75 -11.66 19.87
CA ILE A 339 -4.03 -11.87 19.20
C ILE A 339 -5.15 -11.60 20.18
N VAL A 340 -5.99 -10.60 19.88
CA VAL A 340 -7.10 -10.17 20.73
C VAL A 340 -8.45 -10.73 20.25
N ARG A 341 -8.56 -11.18 18.99
CA ARG A 341 -9.80 -11.74 18.44
C ARG A 341 -9.56 -12.65 17.24
N LEU A 342 -10.48 -13.58 17.00
CA LEU A 342 -10.38 -14.58 15.93
C LEU A 342 -11.75 -14.88 15.31
N TRP A 343 -11.80 -15.03 13.99
CA TRP A 343 -12.95 -15.52 13.22
C TRP A 343 -12.58 -16.74 12.39
N LYS A 344 -13.51 -17.69 12.21
CA LYS A 344 -13.29 -18.95 11.47
C LYS A 344 -14.29 -19.11 10.31
N GLY A 345 -13.85 -19.79 9.25
CA GLY A 345 -14.70 -20.11 8.11
C GLY A 345 -14.83 -18.97 7.10
N TYR A 346 -13.81 -18.12 6.97
CA TYR A 346 -13.73 -16.96 6.08
C TYR A 346 -12.60 -17.14 5.06
N ARG A 347 -12.61 -18.26 4.32
CA ARG A 347 -11.61 -18.53 3.27
C ARG A 347 -11.72 -17.48 2.16
N ASP A 348 -10.57 -17.02 1.68
CA ASP A 348 -10.40 -15.97 0.67
C ASP A 348 -10.99 -14.60 1.07
N ALA A 349 -11.24 -14.37 2.36
CA ALA A 349 -11.79 -13.10 2.82
C ALA A 349 -10.81 -11.94 2.63
N SER A 350 -11.37 -10.74 2.49
CA SER A 350 -10.63 -9.48 2.53
C SER A 350 -11.15 -8.64 3.68
N CYS A 351 -10.24 -7.99 4.39
CA CYS A 351 -10.55 -7.20 5.58
C CYS A 351 -10.16 -5.74 5.37
N LEU A 352 -11.04 -4.81 5.72
CA LEU A 352 -10.79 -3.37 5.75
C LEU A 352 -11.33 -2.76 7.05
N PHE A 353 -10.70 -1.72 7.56
CA PHE A 353 -11.22 -0.99 8.73
C PHE A 353 -12.13 0.15 8.26
N THR A 354 -13.24 0.36 8.96
CA THR A 354 -14.19 1.46 8.71
C THR A 354 -14.60 2.09 10.02
N GLU A 355 -15.12 3.32 9.97
CA GLU A 355 -15.67 4.00 11.11
C GLU A 355 -17.19 4.16 10.95
N MET A 356 -17.92 3.60 11.90
CA MET A 356 -19.38 3.57 11.92
C MET A 356 -19.89 4.55 12.98
N LEU A 357 -20.87 5.38 12.61
CA LEU A 357 -21.46 6.34 13.53
C LEU A 357 -22.27 5.59 14.60
N VAL A 358 -21.94 5.78 15.87
CA VAL A 358 -22.62 5.19 17.01
C VAL A 358 -23.71 6.16 17.48
N ASN A 359 -24.97 5.75 17.33
CA ASN A 359 -26.22 6.39 17.77
C ASN A 359 -26.21 7.87 18.22
N LYS A 360 -26.94 8.70 17.45
CA LYS A 360 -27.40 10.07 17.70
C LYS A 360 -28.42 10.22 18.86
N ASN A 361 -28.32 9.45 19.95
CA ASN A 361 -29.31 9.48 21.04
C ASN A 361 -28.92 10.37 22.22
N THR A 362 -27.94 11.25 22.05
CA THR A 362 -27.63 12.29 23.04
C THR A 362 -28.48 13.52 22.71
N ALA A 363 -29.07 14.18 23.71
CA ALA A 363 -29.91 15.38 23.54
C ALA A 363 -29.24 16.56 22.77
N ALA A 364 -27.93 16.47 22.49
CA ALA A 364 -27.17 17.39 21.64
C ALA A 364 -27.28 17.09 20.13
N SER A 365 -27.54 15.83 19.74
CA SER A 365 -27.63 15.38 18.34
C SER A 365 -28.97 15.69 17.67
N SER A 366 -29.94 16.24 18.41
CA SER A 366 -31.26 16.69 17.92
C SER A 366 -31.26 18.10 17.34
N SER A 367 -30.12 18.81 17.35
CA SER A 367 -29.97 20.08 16.62
C SER A 367 -29.66 19.80 15.14
N ARG A 368 -30.30 20.53 14.20
CA ARG A 368 -30.05 20.40 12.75
C ARG A 368 -28.63 20.79 12.33
N TYR A 369 -27.80 21.29 13.26
CA TYR A 369 -26.46 21.84 13.02
C TYR A 369 -25.34 21.01 13.68
N TYR A 370 -25.64 19.84 14.26
CA TYR A 370 -24.59 19.01 14.86
C TYR A 370 -23.78 18.26 13.79
N GLU A 371 -22.51 18.61 13.65
CA GLU A 371 -21.55 17.86 12.84
C GLU A 371 -20.87 16.77 13.68
N PRO A 372 -20.93 15.50 13.25
CA PRO A 372 -20.28 14.40 13.97
C PRO A 372 -18.77 14.59 14.07
N THR A 373 -18.26 14.41 15.28
CA THR A 373 -16.84 14.42 15.62
C THR A 373 -16.28 13.00 15.68
N LYS A 374 -14.96 12.85 15.78
CA LYS A 374 -14.28 11.53 15.88
C LYS A 374 -14.83 10.64 16.99
N SER A 375 -15.27 11.22 18.12
CA SER A 375 -15.83 10.46 19.26
C SER A 375 -17.18 9.83 18.98
N ASP A 376 -17.90 10.29 17.95
CA ASP A 376 -19.21 9.73 17.58
C ASP A 376 -19.07 8.45 16.74
N TYR A 377 -17.85 8.13 16.32
CA TYR A 377 -17.57 6.95 15.51
C TYR A 377 -16.94 5.83 16.33
N CYS A 378 -17.30 4.59 15.99
CA CYS A 378 -16.57 3.41 16.45
C CYS A 378 -15.81 2.77 15.31
N LEU A 379 -14.58 2.33 15.61
CA LEU A 379 -13.77 1.55 14.69
C LEU A 379 -14.40 0.15 14.51
N CYS A 380 -14.58 -0.24 13.27
CA CYS A 380 -15.14 -1.51 12.86
C CYS A 380 -14.23 -2.22 11.86
N LEU A 381 -14.34 -3.55 11.83
CA LEU A 381 -13.73 -4.40 10.81
C LEU A 381 -14.81 -4.85 9.82
N VAL A 382 -14.62 -4.51 8.56
CA VAL A 382 -15.41 -5.02 7.43
C VAL A 382 -14.75 -6.29 6.93
N ILE A 383 -15.47 -7.40 6.99
CA ILE A 383 -15.06 -8.70 6.49
C ILE A 383 -15.90 -8.99 5.24
N HIS A 384 -15.27 -8.88 4.07
CA HIS A 384 -15.86 -9.34 2.83
C HIS A 384 -15.47 -10.81 2.62
N ALA A 385 -16.47 -11.67 2.49
CA ALA A 385 -16.30 -13.12 2.35
C ALA A 385 -16.86 -13.58 0.99
N PRO A 386 -16.05 -13.54 -0.10
CA PRO A 386 -16.51 -13.80 -1.45
C PRO A 386 -17.19 -15.16 -1.62
N ARG A 387 -16.64 -16.23 -1.01
CA ARG A 387 -17.22 -17.59 -1.09
C ARG A 387 -18.61 -17.70 -0.48
N LYS A 388 -18.91 -16.85 0.51
CA LYS A 388 -20.22 -16.79 1.16
C LYS A 388 -21.15 -15.77 0.48
N GLY A 389 -20.62 -14.90 -0.38
CA GLY A 389 -21.37 -13.79 -0.98
C GLY A 389 -21.88 -12.79 0.06
N ILE A 390 -21.15 -12.56 1.15
CA ILE A 390 -21.58 -11.65 2.22
C ILE A 390 -20.48 -10.66 2.63
N ILE A 391 -20.91 -9.52 3.15
CA ILE A 391 -20.09 -8.57 3.91
C ILE A 391 -20.63 -8.52 5.33
N GLU A 392 -19.74 -8.66 6.31
CA GLU A 392 -20.03 -8.50 7.72
C GLU A 392 -19.25 -7.33 8.32
N ILE A 393 -19.88 -6.59 9.23
CA ILE A 393 -19.27 -5.48 9.95
C ILE A 393 -19.21 -5.84 11.44
N TRP A 394 -18.02 -5.83 12.01
CA TRP A 394 -17.76 -6.20 13.39
C TRP A 394 -17.17 -5.03 14.17
N GLN A 395 -17.70 -4.73 15.35
CA GLN A 395 -17.18 -3.65 16.18
C GLN A 395 -15.85 -4.05 16.86
N MET A 396 -14.85 -3.18 16.80
CA MET A 396 -13.55 -3.37 17.45
C MET A 396 -13.55 -2.79 18.88
N ARG A 397 -12.74 -3.29 19.81
CA ARG A 397 -11.89 -4.50 19.71
C ARG A 397 -12.66 -5.78 20.03
N THR A 398 -13.59 -5.72 20.98
CA THR A 398 -14.35 -6.87 21.53
C THR A 398 -15.87 -6.69 21.40
N GLY A 399 -16.36 -6.02 20.35
CA GLY A 399 -17.79 -5.76 20.15
C GLY A 399 -18.51 -6.76 19.24
N PRO A 400 -19.86 -6.74 19.18
CA PRO A 400 -20.67 -7.67 18.40
C PRO A 400 -20.53 -7.47 16.88
N ARG A 401 -21.15 -8.38 16.11
CA ARG A 401 -21.42 -8.17 14.68
C ARG A 401 -22.54 -7.14 14.56
N LEU A 402 -22.24 -5.99 13.98
CA LEU A 402 -23.17 -4.89 13.83
C LEU A 402 -24.11 -5.10 12.63
N ARG A 403 -23.58 -5.65 11.53
CA ARG A 403 -24.34 -5.82 10.29
C ARG A 403 -23.81 -6.99 9.48
N SER A 404 -24.70 -7.60 8.70
CA SER A 404 -24.38 -8.59 7.67
C SER A 404 -25.32 -8.39 6.50
N PHE A 405 -24.79 -8.38 5.27
CA PHE A 405 -25.62 -8.27 4.07
C PHE A 405 -24.98 -9.01 2.89
N VAL A 406 -25.82 -9.37 1.92
CA VAL A 406 -25.40 -10.06 0.70
C VAL A 406 -24.63 -9.10 -0.20
N CYS A 407 -23.54 -9.58 -0.75
CA CYS A 407 -22.70 -8.87 -1.70
C CYS A 407 -22.73 -9.61 -3.05
N ALA A 408 -22.73 -8.86 -4.15
CA ALA A 408 -22.70 -9.45 -5.48
C ALA A 408 -21.42 -10.28 -5.69
N LYS A 409 -21.53 -11.36 -6.47
CA LYS A 409 -20.33 -12.09 -6.91
C LYS A 409 -19.46 -11.17 -7.76
N GLY A 410 -18.16 -11.42 -7.80
CA GLY A 410 -17.23 -10.58 -8.55
C GLY A 410 -17.03 -9.16 -7.97
N SER A 411 -17.57 -8.85 -6.78
CA SER A 411 -17.32 -7.57 -6.12
C SER A 411 -16.00 -7.55 -5.36
N LYS A 412 -15.42 -6.36 -5.21
CA LYS A 412 -14.19 -6.10 -4.43
C LYS A 412 -14.40 -4.92 -3.49
N ILE A 413 -13.98 -5.06 -2.24
CA ILE A 413 -13.93 -3.94 -1.31
C ILE A 413 -12.60 -3.20 -1.45
N LEU A 414 -12.65 -1.88 -1.41
CA LEU A 414 -11.50 -0.98 -1.55
C LEU A 414 -11.56 0.11 -0.48
N GLN A 415 -10.40 0.63 -0.09
CA GLN A 415 -10.30 1.72 0.89
C GLN A 415 -9.46 2.84 0.29
N PRO A 416 -9.88 4.11 0.40
CA PRO A 416 -9.09 5.23 -0.05
C PRO A 416 -7.71 5.22 0.60
N THR A 417 -6.69 5.60 -0.16
CA THR A 417 -5.35 5.80 0.38
C THR A 417 -5.35 6.89 1.46
N TYR A 418 -4.34 6.86 2.33
CA TYR A 418 -4.12 7.91 3.31
C TYR A 418 -3.75 9.23 2.62
N ARG A 419 -4.33 10.35 3.08
CA ARG A 419 -4.00 11.71 2.60
C ARG A 419 -2.96 12.33 3.52
N PHE A 420 -1.79 12.62 2.95
CA PHE A 420 -0.69 13.33 3.61
C PHE A 420 -1.09 14.79 3.88
N GLY A 421 -0.48 15.39 4.91
CA GLY A 421 -0.60 16.84 5.17
C GLY A 421 -1.96 17.33 5.66
N SER A 422 -2.97 16.46 5.82
CA SER A 422 -4.31 16.85 6.30
C SER A 422 -4.21 17.67 7.60
N SER A 423 -4.52 18.96 7.51
CA SER A 423 -4.46 19.89 8.64
C SER A 423 -5.50 19.54 9.72
N VAL A 424 -5.19 19.86 10.97
CA VAL A 424 -6.13 19.75 12.12
C VAL A 424 -7.38 20.62 11.90
N ALA A 425 -7.29 21.64 11.03
CA ALA A 425 -8.41 22.51 10.67
C ALA A 425 -9.39 21.90 9.64
N SER A 426 -9.06 20.75 9.03
CA SER A 426 -9.98 20.07 8.10
C SER A 426 -11.06 19.29 8.85
N PRO A 427 -12.30 19.22 8.33
CA PRO A 427 -13.37 18.46 8.95
C PRO A 427 -12.97 16.98 9.06
N TYR A 428 -13.36 16.33 10.15
CA TYR A 428 -13.05 14.92 10.36
C TYR A 428 -13.71 14.06 9.30
N VAL A 429 -12.91 13.39 8.46
CA VAL A 429 -13.39 12.44 7.47
C VAL A 429 -13.25 11.02 8.02
N PRO A 430 -14.35 10.33 8.34
CA PRO A 430 -14.29 8.99 8.90
C PRO A 430 -13.88 7.96 7.83
N LEU A 431 -13.29 6.85 8.25
CA LEU A 431 -12.84 5.80 7.33
C LEU A 431 -13.97 5.18 6.50
N GLU A 432 -13.82 5.26 5.19
CA GLU A 432 -14.76 4.69 4.21
C GLU A 432 -14.27 3.37 3.65
N VAL A 433 -15.25 2.55 3.27
CA VAL A 433 -15.04 1.36 2.45
C VAL A 433 -15.94 1.47 1.24
N PHE A 434 -15.32 1.35 0.06
CA PHE A 434 -15.99 1.31 -1.23
C PHE A 434 -16.18 -0.13 -1.67
N LEU A 435 -17.25 -0.37 -2.39
CA LEU A 435 -17.57 -1.61 -3.06
C LEU A 435 -17.55 -1.35 -4.57
N LEU A 436 -16.67 -2.04 -5.28
CA LEU A 436 -16.64 -2.06 -6.74
C LEU A 436 -17.28 -3.36 -7.23
N ASN A 437 -18.31 -3.25 -8.06
CA ASN A 437 -18.91 -4.37 -8.76
C ASN A 437 -18.18 -4.58 -10.09
N GLY A 438 -17.58 -5.77 -10.29
CA GLY A 438 -16.87 -6.07 -11.53
C GLY A 438 -17.75 -6.11 -12.77
N ASP A 439 -18.97 -6.66 -12.67
CA ASP A 439 -19.84 -6.88 -13.82
C ASP A 439 -20.48 -5.57 -14.31
N SER A 440 -20.91 -4.70 -13.40
CA SER A 440 -21.54 -3.43 -13.75
C SER A 440 -20.57 -2.24 -13.80
N GLY A 441 -19.38 -2.36 -13.23
CA GLY A 441 -18.47 -1.22 -13.02
C GLY A 441 -18.98 -0.22 -11.98
N GLN A 442 -20.07 -0.51 -11.28
CA GLN A 442 -20.67 0.37 -10.28
C GLN A 442 -19.81 0.46 -9.03
N ILE A 443 -19.63 1.68 -8.54
CA ILE A 443 -18.96 2.00 -7.27
C ILE A 443 -20.00 2.46 -6.27
N SER A 444 -19.97 1.87 -5.08
CA SER A 444 -20.82 2.26 -3.96
C SER A 444 -20.01 2.43 -2.69
N VAL A 445 -20.39 3.36 -1.83
CA VAL A 445 -19.81 3.55 -0.49
C VAL A 445 -20.64 2.80 0.55
N LEU A 446 -20.00 2.19 1.54
CA LEU A 446 -20.67 1.53 2.65
C LEU A 446 -21.36 2.56 3.56
N ASN A 447 -22.65 2.34 3.86
CA ASN A 447 -23.41 3.26 4.71
C ASN A 447 -22.91 3.18 6.16
N ARG A 448 -22.41 4.32 6.68
CA ARG A 448 -21.81 4.44 8.02
C ARG A 448 -22.80 4.48 9.17
N THR A 449 -24.09 4.66 8.88
CA THR A 449 -25.17 4.65 9.87
C THR A 449 -25.71 3.23 10.04
N LEU A 450 -25.97 2.82 11.29
CA LEU A 450 -26.43 1.48 11.66
C LEU A 450 -27.94 1.25 11.46
#